data_AF-A0A1F3TS90-F1
#
_entry.id   AF-A0A1F3TS90-F1
#
_cell.length_a   1.000
_cell.length_b   1.000
_cell.length_c   1.000
_cell.angle_alpha   90.00
_cell.angle_beta   90.00
_cell.angle_gamma   90.00
#
_symmetry.space_group_name_H-M   'P 1'
#
loop_
_entity.id
_entity.type
_entity.pdbx_description
1 polymer ?
#
loop_
_entity_poly.entity_id
_entity_poly.type
_entity_poly.pdbx_seq_one_letter_code
_entity_poly.pdbx_strand_id
1 'polypeptide(L)'
;MGFFLYSAKPICTDSIGVEKIDRVTFAETETLFRCSARVTVKYSSYFASVEPALQQRIDGMMLFLNKYHPMKTRVQISIDETKPIFFKITDNRIQIGSQLLHAKGHLERGLIKIWLAERTSLKIDIALFSEVAADFLWYVYQGEFEVEDPLRQVKTELGRDRWPQVLKSTEGYCESPWKLSEHFFNCESIRADRVLTDQNTFNLSIRPLMTSVWIKAYNELAFQDRLSFMSYFAEYLRTQSLNSEKAIRSILEDSHPLKQGMLSIKRMTDLLNSSPLVKERKEFREFYSRITINLQQSGVSDSFAEAYFDYLFEYPDELSPDSVFFKNLVLISQKNPQLQIAVKDLHQIWILPTRASLPLTIFDQIKNQQHVYFACPTLKEISMTQFFEHSEKLLLVKGCDQNSVMDFESLITKGVMDFSRRNKNLAFIQFHLPSFEMKAKELAHVKNFFDLVKNRDVNQSEFQTLGWSQIQWFEESQAYKPNAVVDAIELFRIDIN
;
A
#
# COMPACT_ATOMS: atom_id res chain seq x y z
N MET A 1 -15.39 67.92 4.59
CA MET A 1 -14.90 66.56 4.94
C MET A 1 -14.69 65.80 3.65
N GLY A 2 -13.43 65.66 3.22
CA GLY A 2 -13.08 64.91 2.02
C GLY A 2 -13.09 63.42 2.32
N PHE A 3 -13.96 62.67 1.62
CA PHE A 3 -13.87 61.22 1.56
C PHE A 3 -12.61 60.85 0.78
N PHE A 4 -11.53 60.48 1.47
CA PHE A 4 -10.44 59.74 0.86
C PHE A 4 -10.98 58.35 0.51
N LEU A 5 -11.45 58.20 -0.73
CA LEU A 5 -11.60 56.90 -1.37
C LEU A 5 -10.19 56.31 -1.49
N TYR A 6 -9.78 55.49 -0.53
CA TYR A 6 -8.66 54.58 -0.70
C TYR A 6 -9.02 53.67 -1.88
N SER A 7 -8.53 53.98 -3.08
CA SER A 7 -8.55 53.02 -4.18
C SER A 7 -7.64 51.88 -3.77
N ALA A 8 -8.22 50.78 -3.28
CA ALA A 8 -7.47 49.58 -2.96
C ALA A 8 -6.67 49.18 -4.21
N LYS A 9 -5.35 49.05 -4.06
CA LYS A 9 -4.47 48.64 -5.17
C LYS A 9 -4.97 47.28 -5.68
N PRO A 10 -5.06 47.08 -7.01
CA PRO A 10 -5.41 45.77 -7.56
C PRO A 10 -4.37 44.75 -7.10
N ILE A 11 -4.84 43.69 -6.46
CA ILE A 11 -4.00 42.58 -6.03
C ILE A 11 -3.67 41.77 -7.29
N CYS A 12 -2.41 41.40 -7.46
CA CYS A 12 -1.92 40.61 -8.58
C CYS A 12 -0.82 39.66 -8.08
N THR A 13 -0.54 38.59 -8.84
CA THR A 13 0.55 37.64 -8.53
C THR A 13 1.79 37.96 -9.36
N ASP A 14 2.97 37.94 -8.73
CA ASP A 14 4.26 38.07 -9.44
C ASP A 14 4.83 36.72 -9.88
N SER A 15 4.05 35.64 -9.77
CA SER A 15 4.54 34.30 -10.08
C SER A 15 4.98 34.17 -11.54
N ILE A 16 6.16 33.60 -11.75
CA ILE A 16 6.71 33.35 -13.08
C ILE A 16 5.90 32.26 -13.80
N GLY A 17 5.36 31.31 -13.04
CA GLY A 17 4.69 30.11 -13.54
C GLY A 17 3.18 30.20 -13.68
N VAL A 18 2.53 31.14 -12.98
CA VAL A 18 1.06 31.23 -12.94
C VAL A 18 0.58 32.45 -13.72
N GLU A 19 -0.43 32.23 -14.56
CA GLU A 19 -1.08 33.30 -15.33
C GLU A 19 -2.26 33.91 -14.58
N LYS A 20 -3.07 33.05 -13.95
CA LYS A 20 -4.37 33.40 -13.39
C LYS A 20 -4.73 32.46 -12.23
N ILE A 21 -5.35 33.03 -11.18
CA ILE A 21 -5.98 32.29 -10.10
C ILE A 21 -7.43 32.77 -9.97
N ASP A 22 -8.39 31.87 -10.15
CA ASP A 22 -9.80 32.11 -9.88
C ASP A 22 -10.18 31.50 -8.52
N ARG A 23 -11.03 32.19 -7.76
CA ARG A 23 -11.74 31.64 -6.60
C ARG A 23 -13.24 31.67 -6.89
N VAL A 24 -13.85 30.50 -6.96
CA VAL A 24 -15.27 30.31 -7.25
C VAL A 24 -16.01 30.02 -5.96
N THR A 25 -16.93 30.91 -5.58
CA THR A 25 -17.85 30.74 -4.44
C THR A 25 -19.28 30.56 -4.92
N PHE A 26 -20.23 30.33 -4.00
CA PHE A 26 -21.65 30.32 -4.35
C PHE A 26 -22.17 31.69 -4.83
N ALA A 27 -21.57 32.79 -4.40
CA ALA A 27 -22.06 34.14 -4.66
C ALA A 27 -21.37 34.80 -5.86
N GLU A 28 -20.06 34.60 -5.98
CA GLU A 28 -19.25 35.27 -6.98
C GLU A 28 -17.96 34.51 -7.32
N THR A 29 -17.31 34.94 -8.41
CA THR A 29 -15.94 34.54 -8.76
C THR A 29 -15.01 35.73 -8.58
N GLU A 30 -14.01 35.56 -7.72
CA GLU A 30 -12.92 36.50 -7.51
C GLU A 30 -11.72 36.05 -8.36
N THR A 31 -11.00 36.97 -8.99
CA THR A 31 -9.88 36.62 -9.89
C THR A 31 -8.64 37.43 -9.57
N LEU A 32 -7.51 36.73 -9.55
CA LEU A 32 -6.16 37.26 -9.48
C LEU A 32 -5.44 36.99 -10.81
N PHE A 33 -4.87 38.03 -11.44
CA PHE A 33 -4.00 37.86 -12.60
C PHE A 33 -2.55 38.12 -12.25
N ARG A 34 -1.66 37.61 -13.09
CA ARG A 34 -0.25 38.01 -13.05
C ARG A 34 -0.10 39.52 -13.22
N CYS A 35 0.76 40.16 -12.41
CA CYS A 35 0.95 41.61 -12.42
C CYS A 35 1.32 42.18 -13.80
N SER A 36 2.15 41.45 -14.57
CA SER A 36 2.53 41.90 -15.91
C SER A 36 1.42 41.80 -16.96
N ALA A 37 0.28 41.16 -16.66
CA ALA A 37 -0.86 41.10 -17.57
C ALA A 37 -1.61 42.45 -17.66
N ARG A 38 -1.40 43.35 -16.67
CA ARG A 38 -2.01 44.70 -16.60
C ARG A 38 -3.55 44.69 -16.73
N VAL A 39 -4.19 43.65 -16.21
CA VAL A 39 -5.66 43.52 -16.18
C VAL A 39 -6.19 44.12 -14.88
N THR A 40 -7.21 44.99 -14.98
CA THR A 40 -7.90 45.53 -13.81
C THR A 40 -8.93 44.53 -13.28
N VAL A 41 -8.81 44.14 -12.01
CA VAL A 41 -9.76 43.25 -11.31
C VAL A 41 -10.34 43.93 -10.07
N LYS A 42 -11.51 43.47 -9.63
CA LYS A 42 -12.11 43.91 -8.36
C LYS A 42 -11.22 43.49 -7.20
N TYR A 43 -11.17 44.31 -6.15
CA TYR A 43 -10.46 43.97 -4.91
C TYR A 43 -11.10 42.73 -4.26
N SER A 44 -10.25 41.81 -3.79
CA SER A 44 -10.64 40.61 -3.07
C SER A 44 -10.00 40.62 -1.69
N SER A 45 -10.82 40.61 -0.64
CA SER A 45 -10.33 40.50 0.75
C SER A 45 -9.72 39.12 1.01
N TYR A 46 -10.25 38.07 0.38
CA TYR A 46 -9.68 36.73 0.45
C TYR A 46 -8.24 36.72 -0.08
N PHE A 47 -8.01 37.17 -1.31
CA PHE A 47 -6.67 37.22 -1.87
C PHE A 47 -5.77 38.16 -1.07
N ALA A 48 -6.28 39.29 -0.54
CA ALA A 48 -5.47 40.14 0.34
C ALA A 48 -4.91 39.41 1.58
N SER A 49 -5.62 38.39 2.07
CA SER A 49 -5.22 37.61 3.25
C SER A 49 -4.45 36.32 2.93
N VAL A 50 -4.84 35.61 1.87
CA VAL A 50 -4.30 34.27 1.53
C VAL A 50 -3.18 34.33 0.50
N GLU A 51 -3.09 35.39 -0.30
CA GLU A 51 -2.12 35.52 -1.38
C GLU A 51 -0.68 35.29 -0.92
N PRO A 52 -0.17 35.85 0.20
CA PRO A 52 1.23 35.66 0.57
C PRO A 52 1.61 34.19 0.76
N ALA A 53 0.75 33.41 1.42
CA ALA A 53 0.99 32.00 1.68
C ALA A 53 0.86 31.15 0.40
N LEU A 54 -0.16 31.44 -0.43
CA LEU A 54 -0.36 30.75 -1.71
C LEU A 54 0.79 31.05 -2.68
N GLN A 55 1.20 32.30 -2.75
CA GLN A 55 2.30 32.78 -3.58
C GLN A 55 3.62 32.11 -3.19
N GLN A 56 3.93 32.06 -1.89
CA GLN A 56 5.12 31.39 -1.39
C GLN A 56 5.19 29.92 -1.83
N ARG A 57 4.08 29.18 -1.74
CA ARG A 57 4.01 27.77 -2.15
C ARG A 57 4.22 27.60 -3.66
N ILE A 58 3.53 28.41 -4.46
CA ILE A 58 3.65 28.40 -5.92
C ILE A 58 5.09 28.74 -6.33
N ASP A 59 5.64 29.84 -5.84
CA ASP A 59 6.96 30.31 -6.24
C ASP A 59 8.06 29.37 -5.78
N GLY A 60 7.95 28.81 -4.58
CA GLY A 60 8.87 27.78 -4.09
C GLY A 60 8.93 26.57 -5.03
N MET A 61 7.77 26.07 -5.46
CA MET A 61 7.69 24.95 -6.40
C MET A 61 8.18 25.35 -7.81
N MET A 62 7.80 26.52 -8.31
CA MET A 62 8.24 26.98 -9.63
C MET A 62 9.75 27.22 -9.69
N LEU A 63 10.35 27.78 -8.64
CA LEU A 63 11.80 27.95 -8.51
C LEU A 63 12.50 26.58 -8.59
N PHE A 64 12.01 25.61 -7.84
CA PHE A 64 12.54 24.25 -7.84
C PHE A 64 12.46 23.60 -9.24
N LEU A 65 11.30 23.63 -9.88
CA LEU A 65 11.10 23.02 -11.21
C LEU A 65 11.93 23.72 -12.29
N ASN A 66 11.96 25.06 -12.28
CA ASN A 66 12.69 25.85 -13.27
C ASN A 66 14.21 25.74 -13.14
N LYS A 67 14.74 25.39 -11.95
CA LYS A 67 16.16 25.09 -11.74
C LYS A 67 16.64 23.95 -12.64
N TYR A 68 15.78 22.95 -12.87
CA TYR A 68 16.12 21.76 -13.67
C TYR A 68 15.68 21.90 -15.12
N HIS A 69 14.47 22.41 -15.38
CA HIS A 69 14.05 22.77 -16.73
C HIS A 69 12.86 23.73 -16.68
N PRO A 70 12.91 24.90 -17.33
CA PRO A 70 11.81 25.88 -17.32
C PRO A 70 10.49 25.33 -17.83
N MET A 71 9.38 25.61 -17.14
CA MET A 71 8.03 25.31 -17.62
C MET A 71 7.70 26.15 -18.87
N LYS A 72 7.10 25.54 -19.89
CA LYS A 72 6.79 26.22 -21.17
C LYS A 72 5.45 26.95 -21.12
N THR A 73 4.46 26.31 -20.51
CA THR A 73 3.10 26.82 -20.35
C THR A 73 2.95 27.48 -18.99
N ARG A 74 2.12 28.52 -18.93
CA ARG A 74 1.75 29.12 -17.65
C ARG A 74 0.54 28.41 -17.10
N VAL A 75 0.50 28.22 -15.79
CA VAL A 75 -0.57 27.50 -15.10
C VAL A 75 -1.73 28.44 -14.80
N GLN A 76 -2.95 27.91 -14.91
CA GLN A 76 -4.17 28.55 -14.43
C GLN A 76 -4.72 27.76 -13.25
N ILE A 77 -5.00 28.41 -12.12
CA ILE A 77 -5.51 27.78 -10.91
C ILE A 77 -6.95 28.22 -10.69
N SER A 78 -7.83 27.28 -10.36
CA SER A 78 -9.25 27.53 -10.08
C SER A 78 -9.57 26.89 -8.73
N ILE A 79 -9.73 27.71 -7.71
CA ILE A 79 -10.07 27.33 -6.34
C ILE A 79 -11.60 27.25 -6.24
N ASP A 80 -12.14 26.05 -6.05
CA ASP A 80 -13.59 25.82 -5.96
C ASP A 80 -14.03 25.65 -4.50
N GLU A 81 -14.67 26.67 -3.95
CA GLU A 81 -15.19 26.66 -2.58
C GLU A 81 -16.51 25.87 -2.49
N THR A 82 -17.19 25.65 -3.62
CA THR A 82 -18.45 24.90 -3.67
C THR A 82 -18.21 23.39 -3.69
N LYS A 83 -16.99 22.96 -4.02
CA LYS A 83 -16.56 21.55 -4.06
C LYS A 83 -15.22 21.37 -3.34
N PRO A 84 -15.21 21.33 -2.00
CA PRO A 84 -14.00 21.45 -1.19
C PRO A 84 -12.95 20.34 -1.42
N ILE A 85 -13.38 19.14 -1.84
CA ILE A 85 -12.49 18.00 -2.10
C ILE A 85 -12.35 17.64 -3.58
N PHE A 86 -12.76 18.54 -4.49
CA PHE A 86 -12.61 18.30 -5.91
C PHE A 86 -11.18 18.60 -6.37
N PHE A 87 -10.65 17.77 -7.27
CA PHE A 87 -9.37 18.04 -7.90
C PHE A 87 -9.37 17.54 -9.33
N LYS A 88 -8.88 18.35 -10.24
CA LYS A 88 -8.74 17.97 -11.64
C LYS A 88 -7.65 18.79 -12.31
N ILE A 89 -6.83 18.11 -13.12
CA ILE A 89 -5.87 18.77 -14.01
C ILE A 89 -6.38 18.60 -15.45
N THR A 90 -6.38 19.68 -16.22
CA THR A 90 -6.69 19.64 -17.65
C THR A 90 -5.73 20.58 -18.35
N ASP A 91 -4.84 20.01 -19.17
CA ASP A 91 -3.72 20.72 -19.80
C ASP A 91 -2.88 21.50 -18.76
N ASN A 92 -2.88 22.82 -18.83
CA ASN A 92 -2.19 23.73 -17.92
C ASN A 92 -3.09 24.28 -16.79
N ARG A 93 -4.30 23.73 -16.62
CA ARG A 93 -5.27 24.19 -15.61
C ARG A 93 -5.39 23.22 -14.45
N ILE A 94 -5.26 23.74 -13.23
CA ILE A 94 -5.55 23.04 -11.97
C ILE A 94 -6.88 23.55 -11.44
N GLN A 95 -7.85 22.66 -11.30
CA GLN A 95 -9.07 22.89 -10.52
C GLN A 95 -8.90 22.19 -9.18
N ILE A 96 -9.01 22.93 -8.08
CA ILE A 96 -8.73 22.43 -6.73
C ILE A 96 -9.76 22.98 -5.74
N GLY A 97 -10.35 22.10 -4.95
CA GLY A 97 -11.26 22.46 -3.88
C GLY A 97 -10.51 23.08 -2.70
N SER A 98 -11.17 23.90 -1.90
CA SER A 98 -10.51 24.64 -0.82
C SER A 98 -9.86 23.74 0.25
N GLN A 99 -10.45 22.60 0.62
CA GLN A 99 -9.83 21.68 1.58
C GLN A 99 -8.55 21.05 1.02
N LEU A 100 -8.56 20.60 -0.24
CA LEU A 100 -7.35 20.06 -0.88
C LEU A 100 -6.29 21.13 -1.12
N LEU A 101 -6.68 22.39 -1.36
CA LEU A 101 -5.73 23.50 -1.46
C LEU A 101 -4.98 23.70 -0.16
N HIS A 102 -5.68 23.66 0.99
CA HIS A 102 -5.07 23.87 2.30
C HIS A 102 -4.24 22.68 2.79
N ALA A 103 -4.60 21.45 2.37
CA ALA A 103 -3.84 20.25 2.69
C ALA A 103 -2.45 20.22 2.01
N LYS A 104 -1.45 19.67 2.71
CA LYS A 104 -0.06 19.62 2.23
C LYS A 104 0.06 18.71 1.00
N GLY A 105 0.69 19.24 -0.06
CA GLY A 105 1.19 18.48 -1.21
C GLY A 105 0.26 18.41 -2.43
N HIS A 106 -1.04 18.73 -2.34
CA HIS A 106 -1.93 18.58 -3.50
C HIS A 106 -1.69 19.62 -4.59
N LEU A 107 -1.58 20.91 -4.23
CA LEU A 107 -1.29 21.97 -5.19
C LEU A 107 0.08 21.75 -5.84
N GLU A 108 1.06 21.43 -5.01
CA GLU A 108 2.45 21.20 -5.41
C GLU A 108 2.56 20.03 -6.39
N ARG A 109 1.91 18.90 -6.09
CA ARG A 109 1.82 17.76 -7.02
C ARG A 109 1.09 18.15 -8.31
N GLY A 110 0.07 19.00 -8.25
CA GLY A 110 -0.59 19.52 -9.43
C GLY A 110 0.35 20.28 -10.37
N LEU A 111 1.18 21.18 -9.81
CA LEU A 111 2.20 21.92 -10.57
C LEU A 111 3.25 20.97 -11.16
N ILE A 112 3.72 19.99 -10.38
CA ILE A 112 4.67 18.98 -10.83
C ILE A 112 4.09 18.16 -11.99
N LYS A 113 2.81 17.75 -11.90
CA LYS A 113 2.16 16.96 -12.95
C LYS A 113 2.06 17.73 -14.27
N ILE A 114 1.75 19.02 -14.23
CA ILE A 114 1.79 19.88 -15.43
C ILE A 114 3.21 19.94 -16.00
N TRP A 115 4.23 20.09 -15.15
CA TRP A 115 5.63 20.12 -15.58
C TRP A 115 6.06 18.79 -16.24
N LEU A 116 5.64 17.66 -15.68
CA LEU A 116 5.90 16.33 -16.23
C LEU A 116 5.23 16.15 -17.59
N ALA A 117 3.98 16.57 -17.75
CA ALA A 117 3.20 16.41 -18.98
C ALA A 117 3.84 17.12 -20.19
N GLU A 118 4.57 18.22 -19.99
CA GLU A 118 5.29 18.92 -21.06
C GLU A 118 6.54 18.15 -21.58
N ARG A 119 6.98 17.12 -20.85
CA ARG A 119 8.28 16.45 -21.04
C ARG A 119 8.14 14.97 -21.36
N THR A 120 7.04 14.33 -20.96
CA THR A 120 6.78 12.92 -21.27
C THR A 120 6.09 12.80 -22.63
N SER A 121 6.67 12.02 -23.55
CA SER A 121 6.09 11.73 -24.88
C SER A 121 5.16 10.51 -24.88
N LEU A 122 5.01 9.88 -23.72
CA LEU A 122 4.38 8.58 -23.57
C LEU A 122 2.85 8.74 -23.62
N LYS A 123 2.18 7.92 -24.44
CA LYS A 123 0.71 7.98 -24.66
C LYS A 123 -0.08 6.78 -24.11
N ILE A 124 0.57 5.73 -23.63
CA ILE A 124 -0.09 4.49 -23.19
C ILE A 124 0.31 4.17 -21.73
N ASP A 125 -0.69 4.11 -20.85
CA ASP A 125 -0.65 3.53 -19.49
C ASP A 125 0.47 4.04 -18.55
N ILE A 126 0.63 5.37 -18.50
CA ILE A 126 1.64 6.08 -17.67
C ILE A 126 1.01 6.68 -16.41
N ALA A 127 -0.27 6.44 -16.12
CA ALA A 127 -0.90 7.02 -14.94
C ALA A 127 -0.07 6.71 -13.68
N LEU A 128 0.24 5.43 -13.43
CA LEU A 128 1.10 5.03 -12.32
C LEU A 128 2.49 5.70 -12.36
N PHE A 129 3.16 5.70 -13.51
CA PHE A 129 4.50 6.28 -13.64
C PHE A 129 4.51 7.80 -13.40
N SER A 130 3.55 8.53 -13.98
CA SER A 130 3.41 9.98 -13.77
C SER A 130 3.16 10.31 -12.31
N GLU A 131 2.35 9.51 -11.61
CA GLU A 131 2.11 9.70 -10.17
C GLU A 131 3.38 9.42 -9.35
N VAL A 132 4.11 8.35 -9.66
CA VAL A 132 5.38 8.00 -8.97
C VAL A 132 6.47 9.05 -9.24
N ALA A 133 6.59 9.54 -10.47
CA ALA A 133 7.51 10.62 -10.81
C ALA A 133 7.13 11.94 -10.11
N ALA A 134 5.84 12.23 -9.98
CA ALA A 134 5.37 13.40 -9.26
C ALA A 134 5.70 13.30 -7.76
N ASP A 135 5.52 12.11 -7.18
CA ASP A 135 5.86 11.84 -5.78
C ASP A 135 7.36 11.94 -5.52
N PHE A 136 8.17 11.41 -6.44
CA PHE A 136 9.62 11.51 -6.39
C PHE A 136 10.09 12.97 -6.42
N LEU A 137 9.56 13.79 -7.33
CA LEU A 137 9.89 15.21 -7.39
C LEU A 137 9.43 15.98 -6.15
N TRP A 138 8.27 15.62 -5.60
CA TRP A 138 7.80 16.17 -4.33
C TRP A 138 8.76 15.84 -3.18
N TYR A 139 9.20 14.58 -3.09
CA TYR A 139 10.21 14.16 -2.13
C TYR A 139 11.53 14.92 -2.29
N VAL A 140 12.03 15.09 -3.52
CA VAL A 140 13.29 15.82 -3.76
C VAL A 140 13.16 17.29 -3.36
N TYR A 141 11.98 17.90 -3.51
CA TYR A 141 11.73 19.28 -3.10
C TYR A 141 11.65 19.45 -1.59
N GLN A 142 10.91 18.58 -0.89
CA GLN A 142 10.67 18.70 0.56
C GLN A 142 11.75 18.04 1.43
N GLY A 143 12.46 17.04 0.91
CA GLY A 143 13.33 16.15 1.68
C GLY A 143 12.58 15.00 2.39
N GLU A 144 11.26 15.04 2.40
CA GLU A 144 10.36 14.02 2.95
C GLU A 144 9.15 13.85 2.01
N PHE A 145 8.53 12.67 2.01
CA PHE A 145 7.31 12.44 1.24
C PHE A 145 6.10 12.40 2.16
N GLU A 146 5.35 13.50 2.18
CA GLU A 146 4.07 13.59 2.88
C GLU A 146 3.02 14.24 1.99
N VAL A 147 1.93 13.54 1.76
CA VAL A 147 0.68 14.09 1.22
C VAL A 147 -0.41 13.83 2.24
N GLU A 148 -1.16 14.87 2.57
CA GLU A 148 -2.20 14.83 3.60
C GLU A 148 -3.54 14.38 3.02
N ASP A 149 -4.27 13.52 3.74
CA ASP A 149 -5.68 13.25 3.49
C ASP A 149 -6.51 14.23 4.33
N PRO A 150 -7.09 15.31 3.76
CA PRO A 150 -7.83 16.30 4.54
C PRO A 150 -9.10 15.76 5.21
N LEU A 151 -9.66 14.65 4.73
CA LEU A 151 -10.89 14.07 5.28
C LEU A 151 -10.60 13.23 6.53
N ARG A 152 -9.48 12.50 6.51
CA ARG A 152 -9.09 11.58 7.58
C ARG A 152 -7.96 12.09 8.47
N GLN A 153 -7.33 13.20 8.10
CA GLN A 153 -6.17 13.79 8.77
C GLN A 153 -5.01 12.80 8.93
N VAL A 154 -4.87 11.88 7.96
CA VAL A 154 -3.76 10.91 7.89
C VAL A 154 -2.81 11.32 6.78
N LYS A 155 -1.55 10.88 6.86
CA LYS A 155 -0.53 11.16 5.86
C LYS A 155 -0.07 9.88 5.17
N THR A 156 0.47 10.03 3.97
CA THR A 156 1.22 8.95 3.29
C THR A 156 2.48 8.59 4.07
N GLU A 157 2.81 7.30 4.11
CA GLU A 157 4.02 6.78 4.74
C GLU A 157 4.79 5.89 3.75
N LEU A 158 6.11 6.04 3.68
CA LEU A 158 6.98 5.25 2.79
C LEU A 158 7.47 3.95 3.45
N GLY A 159 7.84 2.99 2.61
CA GLY A 159 8.68 1.84 3.00
C GLY A 159 7.97 0.71 3.74
N ARG A 160 6.65 0.77 3.89
CA ARG A 160 5.84 -0.31 4.48
C ARG A 160 5.28 -1.27 3.43
N ASP A 161 5.07 -0.79 2.22
CA ASP A 161 4.40 -1.53 1.17
C ASP A 161 5.31 -2.60 0.55
N ARG A 162 4.77 -3.82 0.41
CA ARG A 162 5.43 -4.97 -0.21
C ARG A 162 4.55 -5.57 -1.28
N TRP A 163 5.17 -6.28 -2.22
CA TRP A 163 4.45 -7.04 -3.23
C TRP A 163 4.09 -8.45 -2.70
N PRO A 164 2.86 -8.96 -2.96
CA PRO A 164 1.71 -8.30 -3.61
C PRO A 164 0.78 -7.55 -2.63
N GLN A 165 1.17 -7.38 -1.37
CA GLN A 165 0.35 -6.80 -0.29
C GLN A 165 -0.10 -5.36 -0.53
N VAL A 166 0.57 -4.65 -1.43
CA VAL A 166 0.20 -3.29 -1.81
C VAL A 166 -1.12 -3.22 -2.59
N LEU A 167 -1.59 -4.34 -3.17
CA LEU A 167 -2.85 -4.38 -3.91
C LEU A 167 -4.06 -4.12 -3.00
N LYS A 168 -4.99 -3.30 -3.47
CA LYS A 168 -6.22 -2.94 -2.74
C LYS A 168 -7.42 -3.06 -3.65
N SER A 169 -8.55 -3.47 -3.08
CA SER A 169 -9.86 -3.27 -3.69
C SER A 169 -10.18 -1.78 -3.81
N THR A 170 -11.20 -1.43 -4.60
CA THR A 170 -11.66 -0.04 -4.74
C THR A 170 -11.96 0.62 -3.39
N GLU A 171 -12.61 -0.11 -2.46
CA GLU A 171 -12.88 0.37 -1.11
C GLU A 171 -11.58 0.62 -0.33
N GLY A 172 -10.67 -0.36 -0.27
CA GLY A 172 -9.39 -0.22 0.44
C GLY A 172 -8.49 0.88 -0.12
N TYR A 173 -8.55 1.13 -1.42
CA TYR A 173 -7.89 2.25 -2.07
C TYR A 173 -8.48 3.59 -1.61
N CYS A 174 -9.81 3.71 -1.57
CA CYS A 174 -10.48 4.92 -1.13
C CYS A 174 -10.29 5.22 0.37
N GLU A 175 -10.09 4.17 1.18
CA GLU A 175 -9.67 4.29 2.58
C GLU A 175 -8.19 4.69 2.75
N SER A 176 -7.36 4.43 1.74
CA SER A 176 -5.93 4.65 1.82
C SER A 176 -5.55 6.15 1.80
N PRO A 177 -4.50 6.56 2.53
CA PRO A 177 -3.89 7.88 2.37
C PRO A 177 -3.24 8.07 0.98
N TRP A 178 -3.05 7.00 0.22
CA TRP A 178 -2.38 7.00 -1.08
C TRP A 178 -3.31 7.23 -2.29
N LYS A 179 -4.62 7.44 -2.06
CA LYS A 179 -5.54 7.80 -3.14
C LYS A 179 -5.10 9.09 -3.84
N LEU A 180 -5.37 9.19 -5.15
CA LEU A 180 -5.00 10.37 -5.92
C LEU A 180 -5.89 11.55 -5.54
N SER A 181 -5.35 12.77 -5.65
CA SER A 181 -6.10 14.01 -5.45
C SER A 181 -7.39 14.00 -6.30
N GLU A 182 -7.27 13.56 -7.56
CA GLU A 182 -8.37 13.44 -8.52
C GLU A 182 -9.49 12.49 -8.10
N HIS A 183 -9.21 11.57 -7.17
CA HIS A 183 -10.13 10.51 -6.77
C HIS A 183 -10.86 10.81 -5.46
N PHE A 184 -10.52 11.88 -4.74
CA PHE A 184 -11.18 12.23 -3.47
C PHE A 184 -12.70 12.36 -3.61
N PHE A 185 -13.15 13.13 -4.60
CA PHE A 185 -14.57 13.31 -4.86
C PHE A 185 -15.28 11.99 -5.20
N ASN A 186 -14.63 11.11 -5.98
CA ASN A 186 -15.19 9.80 -6.35
C ASN A 186 -15.26 8.84 -5.16
N CYS A 187 -14.27 8.86 -4.28
CA CYS A 187 -14.23 8.02 -3.08
C CYS A 187 -15.23 8.45 -1.99
N GLU A 188 -15.65 9.71 -1.96
CA GLU A 188 -16.68 10.19 -1.03
C GLU A 188 -18.10 9.93 -1.56
N SER A 189 -18.31 10.08 -2.87
CA SER A 189 -19.62 9.86 -3.45
C SER A 189 -19.95 8.36 -3.49
N ILE A 190 -21.11 7.96 -2.93
CA ILE A 190 -21.69 6.59 -3.03
C ILE A 190 -21.87 6.14 -4.51
N ARG A 191 -21.57 6.99 -5.49
CA ARG A 191 -21.49 6.72 -6.93
C ARG A 191 -20.05 6.47 -7.40
N ALA A 192 -19.33 5.56 -6.75
CA ALA A 192 -18.04 5.05 -7.26
C ALA A 192 -18.18 4.43 -8.69
N ASP A 193 -19.40 4.16 -9.14
CA ASP A 193 -19.77 3.31 -10.27
C ASP A 193 -19.40 3.75 -11.70
N ARG A 194 -18.56 4.76 -11.95
CA ARG A 194 -18.15 5.08 -13.35
C ARG A 194 -16.71 5.47 -13.62
N VAL A 195 -15.88 5.75 -12.60
CA VAL A 195 -14.49 6.25 -12.82
C VAL A 195 -13.44 5.32 -12.22
N LEU A 196 -13.71 4.76 -11.05
CA LEU A 196 -12.82 3.81 -10.38
C LEU A 196 -13.30 2.39 -10.72
N THR A 197 -12.55 1.73 -11.60
CA THR A 197 -12.68 0.29 -11.80
C THR A 197 -11.67 -0.43 -10.93
N ASP A 198 -11.95 -1.67 -10.54
CA ASP A 198 -10.97 -2.49 -9.81
C ASP A 198 -9.64 -2.58 -10.57
N GLN A 199 -9.68 -2.70 -11.90
CA GLN A 199 -8.49 -2.70 -12.75
C GLN A 199 -7.62 -1.43 -12.60
N ASN A 200 -8.22 -0.24 -12.69
CA ASN A 200 -7.48 1.02 -12.52
C ASN A 200 -6.97 1.16 -11.07
N THR A 201 -7.77 0.72 -10.10
CA THR A 201 -7.42 0.74 -8.69
C THR A 201 -6.23 -0.17 -8.39
N PHE A 202 -6.20 -1.39 -8.92
CA PHE A 202 -5.09 -2.31 -8.72
C PHE A 202 -3.79 -1.75 -9.25
N ASN A 203 -3.80 -1.14 -10.44
CA ASN A 203 -2.62 -0.50 -11.01
C ASN A 203 -2.12 0.66 -10.11
N LEU A 204 -3.02 1.57 -9.71
CA LEU A 204 -2.66 2.69 -8.85
C LEU A 204 -2.30 2.30 -7.42
N SER A 205 -2.78 1.14 -6.96
CA SER A 205 -2.40 0.60 -5.65
C SER A 205 -0.91 0.27 -5.59
N ILE A 206 -0.20 0.14 -6.71
CA ILE A 206 1.26 -0.13 -6.74
C ILE A 206 2.09 1.16 -6.49
N ARG A 207 1.47 2.34 -6.61
CA ARG A 207 2.12 3.65 -6.42
C ARG A 207 2.96 3.73 -5.13
N PRO A 208 2.48 3.31 -3.94
CA PRO A 208 3.25 3.37 -2.70
C PRO A 208 4.55 2.57 -2.75
N LEU A 209 4.49 1.35 -3.29
CA LEU A 209 5.64 0.48 -3.50
C LEU A 209 6.65 1.13 -4.44
N MET A 210 6.20 1.57 -5.62
CA MET A 210 7.09 2.15 -6.63
C MET A 210 7.72 3.47 -6.16
N THR A 211 6.94 4.35 -5.51
CA THR A 211 7.44 5.59 -4.91
C THR A 211 8.50 5.30 -3.84
N SER A 212 8.24 4.34 -2.95
CA SER A 212 9.20 3.92 -1.92
C SER A 212 10.50 3.39 -2.52
N VAL A 213 10.40 2.56 -3.56
CA VAL A 213 11.56 2.00 -4.28
C VAL A 213 12.38 3.08 -4.98
N TRP A 214 11.75 4.04 -5.65
CA TRP A 214 12.45 5.14 -6.33
C TRP A 214 13.17 6.04 -5.34
N ILE A 215 12.50 6.44 -4.27
CA ILE A 215 13.08 7.29 -3.24
C ILE A 215 14.26 6.58 -2.56
N LYS A 216 14.11 5.30 -2.23
CA LYS A 216 15.21 4.51 -1.64
C LYS A 216 16.39 4.40 -2.61
N ALA A 217 16.15 4.06 -3.86
CA ALA A 217 17.19 3.96 -4.89
C ALA A 217 17.95 5.29 -5.10
N TYR A 218 17.24 6.42 -5.09
CA TYR A 218 17.85 7.75 -5.18
C TYR A 218 18.68 8.08 -3.93
N ASN A 219 18.19 7.77 -2.74
CA ASN A 219 18.91 8.03 -1.48
C ASN A 219 20.18 7.18 -1.33
N GLU A 220 20.23 6.02 -1.97
CA GLU A 220 21.41 5.15 -2.01
C GLU A 220 22.50 5.65 -2.97
N LEU A 221 22.22 6.67 -3.79
CA LEU A 221 23.23 7.35 -4.59
C LEU A 221 24.10 8.27 -3.74
N ALA A 222 25.37 8.41 -4.12
CA ALA A 222 26.25 9.41 -3.53
C ALA A 222 25.67 10.84 -3.72
N PHE A 223 26.02 11.77 -2.83
CA PHE A 223 25.48 13.14 -2.90
C PHE A 223 25.74 13.83 -4.25
N GLN A 224 26.95 13.67 -4.81
CA GLN A 224 27.27 14.22 -6.12
C GLN A 224 26.45 13.56 -7.24
N ASP A 225 26.27 12.24 -7.17
CA ASP A 225 25.48 11.47 -8.13
C ASP A 225 23.99 11.87 -8.05
N ARG A 226 23.46 12.19 -6.86
CA ARG A 226 22.10 12.75 -6.68
C ARG A 226 21.91 14.11 -7.35
N LEU A 227 22.90 15.00 -7.24
CA LEU A 227 22.87 16.32 -7.91
C LEU A 227 22.94 16.18 -9.42
N SER A 228 23.83 15.31 -9.92
CA SER A 228 23.95 15.00 -11.36
C SER A 228 22.68 14.35 -11.90
N PHE A 229 22.12 13.38 -11.19
CA PHE A 229 20.88 12.71 -11.57
C PHE A 229 19.75 13.73 -11.78
N MET A 230 19.58 14.65 -10.83
CA MET A 230 18.52 15.65 -10.91
C MET A 230 18.74 16.67 -12.04
N SER A 231 19.98 17.06 -12.34
CA SER A 231 20.26 18.00 -13.44
C SER A 231 19.91 17.44 -14.82
N TYR A 232 19.99 16.11 -15.00
CA TYR A 232 19.61 15.43 -16.24
C TYR A 232 18.22 14.75 -16.17
N PHE A 233 17.48 14.90 -15.07
CA PHE A 233 16.21 14.18 -14.89
C PHE A 233 15.15 14.56 -15.94
N ALA A 234 15.08 15.83 -16.36
CA ALA A 234 14.17 16.25 -17.42
C ALA A 234 14.50 15.59 -18.77
N GLU A 235 15.79 15.41 -19.09
CA GLU A 235 16.23 14.69 -20.29
C GLU A 235 15.97 13.19 -20.18
N TYR A 236 16.15 12.63 -18.99
CA TYR A 236 15.82 11.24 -18.69
C TYR A 236 14.37 10.94 -19.02
N LEU A 237 13.42 11.75 -18.51
CA LEU A 237 11.99 11.58 -18.78
C LEU A 237 11.63 11.70 -20.27
N ARG A 238 12.34 12.56 -21.02
CA ARG A 238 12.06 12.80 -22.44
C ARG A 238 12.55 11.67 -23.36
N THR A 239 13.61 10.98 -22.95
CA THR A 239 14.30 9.97 -23.79
C THR A 239 13.83 8.54 -23.50
N GLN A 240 12.95 8.34 -22.53
CA GLN A 240 12.32 7.05 -22.27
C GLN A 240 11.33 6.67 -23.38
N SER A 241 11.32 5.39 -23.75
CA SER A 241 10.36 4.84 -24.71
C SER A 241 10.13 3.35 -24.48
N LEU A 242 8.88 2.92 -24.58
CA LEU A 242 8.54 1.50 -24.68
C LEU A 242 8.34 1.16 -26.16
N ASN A 243 9.03 0.14 -26.66
CA ASN A 243 8.82 -0.37 -28.01
C ASN A 243 7.43 -1.02 -28.14
N SER A 244 6.84 -0.90 -29.34
CA SER A 244 5.45 -1.30 -29.63
C SER A 244 5.17 -2.78 -29.35
N GLU A 245 6.12 -3.70 -29.56
CA GLU A 245 5.93 -5.14 -29.29
C GLU A 245 5.78 -5.47 -27.79
N LYS A 246 6.54 -4.79 -26.91
CA LYS A 246 6.38 -4.94 -25.46
C LYS A 246 5.07 -4.33 -24.96
N ALA A 247 4.63 -3.22 -25.59
CA ALA A 247 3.33 -2.62 -25.32
C ALA A 247 2.17 -3.50 -25.80
N ILE A 248 2.28 -4.15 -26.97
CA ILE A 248 1.23 -5.02 -27.54
C ILE A 248 1.06 -6.33 -26.77
N ARG A 249 2.16 -7.01 -26.37
CA ARG A 249 2.08 -8.20 -25.50
C ARG A 249 1.37 -7.93 -24.18
N SER A 250 1.39 -6.68 -23.74
CA SER A 250 0.84 -6.27 -22.45
C SER A 250 -0.65 -5.91 -22.49
N ILE A 251 -1.24 -5.76 -23.68
CA ILE A 251 -2.68 -5.46 -23.88
C ILE A 251 -3.50 -6.76 -24.00
N LEU A 252 -2.85 -7.89 -24.28
CA LEU A 252 -3.51 -9.13 -24.71
C LEU A 252 -3.66 -10.22 -23.64
N GLU A 253 -3.33 -9.98 -22.37
CA GLU A 253 -3.34 -11.07 -21.39
C GLU A 253 -3.94 -10.70 -20.03
N ASP A 254 -4.91 -11.54 -19.64
CA ASP A 254 -5.51 -11.76 -18.31
C ASP A 254 -6.12 -10.58 -17.56
N SER A 255 -7.38 -10.77 -17.12
CA SER A 255 -8.05 -9.91 -16.14
C SER A 255 -7.51 -10.06 -14.72
N HIS A 256 -6.48 -10.89 -14.51
CA HIS A 256 -6.01 -11.25 -13.19
C HIS A 256 -5.20 -10.12 -12.53
N PRO A 257 -5.59 -9.60 -11.35
CA PRO A 257 -4.98 -8.41 -10.75
C PRO A 257 -3.48 -8.55 -10.43
N LEU A 258 -3.03 -9.71 -9.96
CA LEU A 258 -1.60 -9.95 -9.69
C LEU A 258 -0.77 -9.85 -10.97
N LYS A 259 -1.24 -10.45 -12.05
CA LYS A 259 -0.56 -10.44 -13.34
C LYS A 259 -0.50 -9.03 -13.90
N GLN A 260 -1.61 -8.28 -13.81
CA GLN A 260 -1.65 -6.88 -14.22
C GLN A 260 -0.72 -6.00 -13.38
N GLY A 261 -0.65 -6.22 -12.07
CA GLY A 261 0.25 -5.45 -11.21
C GLY A 261 1.72 -5.73 -11.49
N MET A 262 2.09 -6.99 -11.67
CA MET A 262 3.45 -7.36 -12.05
C MET A 262 3.83 -6.82 -13.44
N LEU A 263 2.92 -6.87 -14.41
CA LEU A 263 3.10 -6.25 -15.72
C LEU A 263 3.30 -4.73 -15.58
N SER A 264 2.57 -4.06 -14.69
CA SER A 264 2.72 -2.62 -14.44
C SER A 264 4.09 -2.29 -13.85
N ILE A 265 4.55 -3.05 -12.85
CA ILE A 265 5.91 -2.94 -12.28
C ILE A 265 6.96 -3.14 -13.38
N LYS A 266 6.84 -4.23 -14.16
CA LYS A 266 7.77 -4.56 -15.24
C LYS A 266 7.80 -3.50 -16.34
N ARG A 267 6.65 -2.96 -16.74
CA ARG A 267 6.58 -1.87 -17.72
C ARG A 267 7.29 -0.63 -17.21
N MET A 268 7.11 -0.27 -15.93
CA MET A 268 7.82 0.86 -15.33
C MET A 268 9.34 0.64 -15.30
N THR A 269 9.81 -0.54 -14.91
CA THR A 269 11.25 -0.83 -14.90
C THR A 269 11.84 -0.87 -16.30
N ASP A 270 11.14 -1.48 -17.27
CA ASP A 270 11.52 -1.46 -18.69
C ASP A 270 11.59 -0.02 -19.24
N LEU A 271 10.61 0.82 -18.89
CA LEU A 271 10.59 2.23 -19.29
C LEU A 271 11.79 2.98 -18.70
N LEU A 272 12.10 2.79 -17.42
CA LEU A 272 13.27 3.39 -16.78
C LEU A 272 14.58 2.97 -17.45
N ASN A 273 14.71 1.69 -17.81
CA ASN A 273 15.90 1.13 -18.48
C ASN A 273 16.04 1.60 -19.94
N SER A 274 14.95 2.04 -20.56
CA SER A 274 14.93 2.38 -22.00
C SER A 274 15.70 3.65 -22.36
N SER A 275 15.90 4.57 -21.40
CA SER A 275 16.62 5.81 -21.68
C SER A 275 18.10 5.56 -21.98
N PRO A 276 18.68 6.22 -23.00
CA PRO A 276 20.13 6.17 -23.27
C PRO A 276 21.00 6.54 -22.06
N LEU A 277 20.49 7.41 -21.17
CA LEU A 277 21.22 7.86 -19.98
C LEU A 277 21.57 6.71 -19.03
N VAL A 278 20.80 5.63 -18.99
CA VAL A 278 21.13 4.44 -18.17
C VAL A 278 22.43 3.78 -18.62
N LYS A 279 22.75 3.86 -19.92
CA LYS A 279 24.01 3.35 -20.47
C LYS A 279 25.12 4.40 -20.38
N GLU A 280 24.80 5.66 -20.64
CA GLU A 280 25.78 6.73 -20.78
C GLU A 280 26.27 7.30 -19.43
N ARG A 281 25.45 7.24 -18.38
CA ARG A 281 25.72 7.89 -17.10
C ARG A 281 25.67 6.93 -15.93
N LYS A 282 26.67 7.01 -15.06
CA LYS A 282 26.86 6.11 -13.91
C LYS A 282 25.68 6.19 -12.95
N GLU A 283 25.26 7.41 -12.60
CA GLU A 283 24.20 7.69 -11.63
C GLU A 283 22.84 7.11 -12.05
N PHE A 284 22.51 7.14 -13.34
CA PHE A 284 21.28 6.54 -13.86
C PHE A 284 21.35 5.01 -13.89
N ARG A 285 22.53 4.45 -14.22
CA ARG A 285 22.78 3.00 -14.16
C ARG A 285 22.65 2.47 -12.74
N GLU A 286 23.25 3.16 -11.77
CA GLU A 286 23.17 2.81 -10.35
C GLU A 286 21.73 2.94 -9.85
N PHE A 287 21.04 4.04 -10.16
CA PHE A 287 19.64 4.23 -9.79
C PHE A 287 18.76 3.07 -10.28
N TYR A 288 18.88 2.68 -11.56
CA TYR A 288 18.14 1.55 -12.11
C TYR A 288 18.49 0.20 -11.45
N SER A 289 19.78 -0.05 -11.20
CA SER A 289 20.23 -1.24 -10.49
C SER A 289 19.64 -1.31 -9.08
N ARG A 290 19.66 -0.20 -8.33
CA ARG A 290 19.06 -0.08 -7.00
C ARG A 290 17.56 -0.29 -7.02
N ILE A 291 16.83 0.22 -8.02
CA ILE A 291 15.40 -0.07 -8.18
C ILE A 291 15.16 -1.59 -8.26
N THR A 292 15.95 -2.29 -9.07
CA THR A 292 15.79 -3.74 -9.26
C THR A 292 16.03 -4.50 -7.94
N ILE A 293 17.10 -4.16 -7.22
CA ILE A 293 17.41 -4.75 -5.91
C ILE A 293 16.31 -4.43 -4.89
N ASN A 294 15.84 -3.18 -4.83
CA ASN A 294 14.83 -2.74 -3.88
C ASN A 294 13.45 -3.37 -4.16
N LEU A 295 13.11 -3.63 -5.42
CA LEU A 295 11.91 -4.39 -5.79
C LEU A 295 11.99 -5.84 -5.31
N GLN A 296 13.13 -6.51 -5.53
CA GLN A 296 13.36 -7.88 -5.04
C GLN A 296 13.27 -7.94 -3.51
N GLN A 297 13.90 -7.00 -2.81
CA GLN A 297 13.80 -6.88 -1.34
C GLN A 297 12.37 -6.61 -0.86
N SER A 298 11.53 -6.02 -1.72
CA SER A 298 10.11 -5.75 -1.43
C SER A 298 9.19 -6.90 -1.87
N GLY A 299 9.74 -8.06 -2.25
CA GLY A 299 8.98 -9.27 -2.59
C GLY A 299 8.63 -9.44 -4.07
N VAL A 300 9.08 -8.54 -4.95
CA VAL A 300 8.86 -8.69 -6.40
C VAL A 300 9.83 -9.72 -6.97
N SER A 301 9.31 -10.89 -7.35
CA SER A 301 10.08 -11.99 -7.96
C SER A 301 9.51 -12.38 -9.32
N ASP A 302 10.23 -13.21 -10.07
CA ASP A 302 9.76 -13.75 -11.36
C ASP A 302 8.65 -14.81 -11.21
N SER A 303 8.29 -15.24 -9.98
CA SER A 303 7.12 -16.12 -9.77
C SER A 303 5.86 -15.28 -9.57
N PHE A 304 4.99 -15.29 -10.58
CA PHE A 304 3.91 -14.31 -10.75
C PHE A 304 2.69 -14.49 -9.82
N ALA A 305 2.68 -15.51 -8.95
CA ALA A 305 1.42 -16.09 -8.46
C ALA A 305 1.38 -16.51 -6.98
N GLU A 306 2.49 -16.37 -6.25
CA GLU A 306 2.58 -16.80 -4.85
C GLU A 306 2.56 -15.58 -3.92
N ALA A 307 1.46 -15.38 -3.20
CA ALA A 307 1.47 -14.46 -2.07
C ALA A 307 2.07 -15.16 -0.85
N TYR A 308 3.06 -14.53 -0.22
CA TYR A 308 3.65 -15.02 1.02
C TYR A 308 3.23 -14.14 2.19
N PHE A 309 2.93 -14.75 3.34
CA PHE A 309 2.63 -14.06 4.59
C PHE A 309 3.42 -14.67 5.76
N ASP A 310 3.94 -13.85 6.66
CA ASP A 310 4.55 -14.37 7.89
C ASP A 310 3.48 -15.06 8.76
N TYR A 311 2.29 -14.45 8.84
CA TYR A 311 1.14 -15.01 9.55
C TYR A 311 -0.12 -14.95 8.68
N LEU A 312 -0.79 -16.09 8.53
CA LEU A 312 -2.13 -16.18 7.94
C LEU A 312 -3.10 -16.69 8.99
N PHE A 313 -4.11 -15.90 9.30
CA PHE A 313 -5.21 -16.27 10.19
C PHE A 313 -6.41 -16.72 9.32
N GLU A 314 -6.78 -17.98 9.39
CA GLU A 314 -7.90 -18.54 8.64
C GLU A 314 -9.09 -18.79 9.57
N TYR A 315 -10.16 -18.06 9.31
CA TYR A 315 -11.44 -18.24 9.97
C TYR A 315 -12.41 -18.91 8.98
N PRO A 316 -12.90 -20.12 9.25
CA PRO A 316 -13.57 -20.93 8.22
C PRO A 316 -15.04 -20.56 7.97
N ASP A 317 -15.59 -19.59 8.70
CA ASP A 317 -16.92 -19.01 8.48
C ASP A 317 -16.78 -17.52 8.05
N GLU A 318 -17.89 -16.84 7.73
CA GLU A 318 -17.85 -15.41 7.37
C GLU A 318 -17.27 -14.55 8.51
N LEU A 319 -16.29 -13.73 8.18
CA LEU A 319 -15.59 -12.89 9.14
C LEU A 319 -16.17 -11.47 9.15
N SER A 320 -16.48 -10.94 10.34
CA SER A 320 -16.85 -9.53 10.47
C SER A 320 -15.61 -8.66 10.69
N PRO A 321 -15.32 -7.66 9.82
CA PRO A 321 -14.24 -6.70 10.04
C PRO A 321 -14.43 -5.84 11.30
N ASP A 322 -15.63 -5.82 11.89
CA ASP A 322 -15.94 -5.12 13.13
C ASP A 322 -15.78 -5.96 14.39
N SER A 323 -15.49 -7.26 14.24
CA SER A 323 -15.23 -8.16 15.37
C SER A 323 -14.01 -7.73 16.20
N VAL A 324 -14.01 -8.12 17.48
CA VAL A 324 -12.89 -7.86 18.40
C VAL A 324 -11.62 -8.54 17.89
N PHE A 325 -11.75 -9.76 17.38
CA PHE A 325 -10.67 -10.52 16.76
C PHE A 325 -10.01 -9.76 15.61
N PHE A 326 -10.79 -9.30 14.62
CA PHE A 326 -10.25 -8.60 13.46
C PHE A 326 -9.59 -7.27 13.86
N LYS A 327 -10.26 -6.48 14.71
CA LYS A 327 -9.72 -5.19 15.20
C LYS A 327 -8.41 -5.37 15.96
N ASN A 328 -8.27 -6.43 16.75
CA ASN A 328 -7.04 -6.74 17.45
C ASN A 328 -5.89 -7.06 16.46
N LEU A 329 -6.13 -7.90 15.46
CA LEU A 329 -5.12 -8.21 14.45
C LEU A 329 -4.70 -6.98 13.63
N VAL A 330 -5.63 -6.08 13.30
CA VAL A 330 -5.31 -4.79 12.66
C VAL A 330 -4.33 -3.98 13.52
N LEU A 331 -4.60 -3.85 14.83
CA LEU A 331 -3.73 -3.13 15.77
C LEU A 331 -2.35 -3.79 15.89
N ILE A 332 -2.29 -5.12 15.91
CA ILE A 332 -1.02 -5.86 15.95
C ILE A 332 -0.21 -5.63 14.67
N SER A 333 -0.85 -5.67 13.50
CA SER A 333 -0.21 -5.39 12.21
C SER A 333 0.36 -3.97 12.14
N GLN A 334 -0.38 -2.98 12.64
CA GLN A 334 0.10 -1.59 12.72
C GLN A 334 1.35 -1.44 13.61
N LYS A 335 1.41 -2.17 14.73
CA LYS A 335 2.57 -2.18 15.63
C LYS A 335 3.78 -2.94 15.07
N ASN A 336 3.57 -3.84 14.10
CA ASN A 336 4.59 -4.73 13.54
C ASN A 336 4.66 -4.62 12.00
N PRO A 337 4.98 -3.44 11.44
CA PRO A 337 4.92 -3.19 9.99
C PRO A 337 5.93 -4.02 9.17
N GLN A 338 6.93 -4.62 9.82
CA GLN A 338 7.89 -5.52 9.19
C GLN A 338 7.31 -6.89 8.83
N LEU A 339 6.17 -7.25 9.42
CA LEU A 339 5.51 -8.55 9.25
C LEU A 339 4.35 -8.46 8.27
N GLN A 340 4.24 -9.46 7.40
CA GLN A 340 3.14 -9.65 6.48
C GLN A 340 2.05 -10.49 7.16
N ILE A 341 0.99 -9.82 7.61
CA ILE A 341 -0.13 -10.47 8.30
C ILE A 341 -1.37 -10.40 7.41
N ALA A 342 -2.01 -11.54 7.19
CA ALA A 342 -3.30 -11.62 6.53
C ALA A 342 -4.31 -12.39 7.36
N VAL A 343 -5.58 -12.04 7.14
CA VAL A 343 -6.73 -12.79 7.66
C VAL A 343 -7.55 -13.23 6.46
N LYS A 344 -7.98 -14.48 6.41
CA LYS A 344 -8.88 -14.96 5.36
C LYS A 344 -10.09 -15.66 5.93
N ASP A 345 -11.17 -15.60 5.18
CA ASP A 345 -12.34 -16.44 5.34
C ASP A 345 -12.54 -17.37 4.12
N LEU A 346 -13.76 -17.88 3.92
CA LEU A 346 -14.11 -18.76 2.80
C LEU A 346 -13.96 -18.12 1.40
N HIS A 347 -14.05 -16.80 1.30
CA HIS A 347 -14.17 -16.10 0.02
C HIS A 347 -13.19 -14.94 -0.13
N GLN A 348 -12.73 -14.40 0.99
CA GLN A 348 -12.05 -13.13 1.08
C GLN A 348 -10.76 -13.23 1.88
N ILE A 349 -9.82 -12.35 1.56
CA ILE A 349 -8.59 -12.14 2.31
C ILE A 349 -8.39 -10.66 2.57
N TRP A 350 -8.08 -10.34 3.81
CA TRP A 350 -7.70 -9.03 4.29
C TRP A 350 -6.20 -8.99 4.50
N ILE A 351 -5.53 -8.12 3.75
CA ILE A 351 -4.11 -7.85 3.92
C ILE A 351 -3.99 -6.69 4.91
N LEU A 352 -3.64 -7.02 6.15
CA LEU A 352 -3.64 -6.06 7.24
C LEU A 352 -2.53 -5.00 7.05
N PRO A 353 -2.76 -3.76 7.51
CA PRO A 353 -3.86 -3.29 8.36
C PRO A 353 -5.12 -2.83 7.62
N THR A 354 -5.24 -3.10 6.31
CA THR A 354 -6.40 -2.69 5.51
C THR A 354 -7.64 -3.47 5.95
N ARG A 355 -8.78 -2.77 6.11
CA ARG A 355 -10.06 -3.39 6.52
C ARG A 355 -10.91 -3.84 5.33
N ALA A 356 -10.60 -3.38 4.13
CA ALA A 356 -11.18 -3.88 2.89
C ALA A 356 -10.52 -5.19 2.45
N SER A 357 -11.32 -6.10 1.95
CA SER A 357 -10.88 -7.41 1.48
C SER A 357 -10.53 -7.41 0.00
N LEU A 358 -9.84 -8.48 -0.39
CA LEU A 358 -9.66 -8.94 -1.75
C LEU A 358 -10.34 -10.33 -1.89
N PRO A 359 -10.98 -10.64 -3.03
CA PRO A 359 -11.44 -12.00 -3.27
C PRO A 359 -10.24 -12.96 -3.38
N LEU A 360 -10.36 -14.15 -2.77
CA LEU A 360 -9.30 -15.17 -2.79
C LEU A 360 -8.92 -15.61 -4.20
N THR A 361 -9.84 -15.51 -5.16
CA THR A 361 -9.62 -15.86 -6.58
C THR A 361 -8.56 -15.00 -7.27
N ILE A 362 -8.05 -13.94 -6.61
CA ILE A 362 -6.93 -13.13 -7.08
C ILE A 362 -5.57 -13.81 -6.81
N PHE A 363 -5.52 -14.86 -6.01
CA PHE A 363 -4.27 -15.57 -5.71
C PHE A 363 -4.33 -16.98 -6.28
N ASP A 364 -3.37 -17.36 -7.12
CA ASP A 364 -3.28 -18.76 -7.56
C ASP A 364 -2.79 -19.65 -6.41
N GLN A 365 -1.86 -19.13 -5.60
CA GLN A 365 -1.36 -19.78 -4.40
C GLN A 365 -1.11 -18.78 -3.27
N ILE A 366 -1.47 -19.18 -2.04
CA ILE A 366 -1.16 -18.44 -0.81
C ILE A 366 -0.25 -19.33 0.03
N LYS A 367 0.96 -18.83 0.31
CA LYS A 367 1.95 -19.45 1.19
C LYS A 367 2.12 -18.62 2.44
N ASN A 368 2.58 -19.25 3.51
CA ASN A 368 2.82 -18.57 4.76
C ASN A 368 3.79 -19.32 5.68
N GLN A 369 4.44 -18.60 6.58
CA GLN A 369 5.27 -19.24 7.58
C GLN A 369 4.41 -19.94 8.65
N GLN A 370 3.58 -19.14 9.33
CA GLN A 370 2.68 -19.61 10.38
C GLN A 370 1.23 -19.49 9.91
N HIS A 371 0.52 -20.61 9.91
CA HIS A 371 -0.91 -20.66 9.70
C HIS A 371 -1.60 -20.77 11.06
N VAL A 372 -2.54 -19.88 11.36
CA VAL A 372 -3.44 -20.00 12.50
C VAL A 372 -4.82 -20.33 11.98
N TYR A 373 -5.29 -21.55 12.23
CA TYR A 373 -6.57 -22.04 11.72
C TYR A 373 -7.55 -22.28 12.86
N PHE A 374 -8.72 -21.66 12.78
CA PHE A 374 -9.76 -21.83 13.79
C PHE A 374 -10.62 -23.05 13.50
N ALA A 375 -10.53 -24.07 14.36
CA ALA A 375 -11.34 -25.28 14.30
C ALA A 375 -12.73 -25.01 14.93
N CYS A 376 -13.66 -24.49 14.11
CA CYS A 376 -15.03 -24.23 14.55
C CYS A 376 -15.80 -25.52 14.84
N PRO A 377 -16.78 -25.51 15.76
CA PRO A 377 -17.63 -26.67 16.04
C PRO A 377 -18.40 -27.20 14.81
N THR A 378 -18.63 -26.34 13.82
CA THR A 378 -19.26 -26.67 12.53
C THR A 378 -18.37 -27.56 11.66
N LEU A 379 -17.05 -27.50 11.83
CA LEU A 379 -16.08 -28.34 11.13
C LEU A 379 -15.85 -29.63 11.90
N LYS A 380 -16.42 -30.72 11.38
CA LYS A 380 -16.27 -32.06 12.00
C LYS A 380 -14.94 -32.73 11.67
N GLU A 381 -14.32 -32.38 10.56
CA GLU A 381 -13.07 -33.00 10.06
C GLU A 381 -12.16 -31.93 9.47
N ILE A 382 -10.87 -31.98 9.80
CA ILE A 382 -9.83 -31.08 9.27
C ILE A 382 -8.84 -31.93 8.47
N SER A 383 -8.75 -31.69 7.17
CA SER A 383 -7.77 -32.38 6.33
C SER A 383 -6.41 -31.71 6.45
N MET A 384 -5.44 -32.34 7.11
CA MET A 384 -4.09 -31.76 7.26
C MET A 384 -3.36 -31.56 5.94
N THR A 385 -3.67 -32.37 4.93
CA THR A 385 -3.01 -32.32 3.62
C THR A 385 -3.19 -30.97 2.92
N GLN A 386 -4.26 -30.23 3.25
CA GLN A 386 -4.52 -28.92 2.65
C GLN A 386 -3.49 -27.85 3.07
N PHE A 387 -2.65 -28.13 4.07
CA PHE A 387 -1.68 -27.17 4.60
C PHE A 387 -0.22 -27.44 4.17
N PHE A 388 0.12 -28.66 3.74
CA PHE A 388 1.52 -29.09 3.55
C PHE A 388 2.27 -28.28 2.48
N GLU A 389 1.62 -27.93 1.38
CA GLU A 389 2.26 -27.19 0.28
C GLU A 389 2.28 -25.67 0.51
N HIS A 390 1.65 -25.20 1.59
CA HIS A 390 1.35 -23.79 1.80
C HIS A 390 1.95 -23.22 3.08
N SER A 391 2.20 -24.03 4.10
CA SER A 391 2.61 -23.54 5.41
C SER A 391 3.75 -24.34 6.03
N GLU A 392 4.68 -23.67 6.74
CA GLU A 392 5.72 -24.37 7.53
C GLU A 392 5.17 -24.88 8.86
N LYS A 393 4.29 -24.07 9.48
CA LYS A 393 3.73 -24.30 10.80
C LYS A 393 2.24 -24.08 10.81
N LEU A 394 1.52 -24.91 11.57
CA LEU A 394 0.07 -24.79 11.76
C LEU A 394 -0.27 -24.74 13.25
N LEU A 395 -0.95 -23.68 13.67
CA LEU A 395 -1.58 -23.57 14.97
C LEU A 395 -3.07 -23.78 14.80
N LEU A 396 -3.55 -24.97 15.15
CA LEU A 396 -4.99 -25.24 15.26
C LEU A 396 -5.49 -24.67 16.57
N VAL A 397 -6.44 -23.74 16.51
CA VAL A 397 -7.10 -23.15 17.68
C VAL A 397 -8.52 -23.69 17.77
N LYS A 398 -8.92 -24.26 18.91
CA LYS A 398 -10.26 -24.82 19.08
C LYS A 398 -11.28 -23.71 19.34
N GLY A 399 -12.39 -23.73 18.60
CA GLY A 399 -13.48 -22.78 18.75
C GLY A 399 -13.32 -21.54 17.86
N CYS A 400 -14.41 -20.79 17.74
CA CYS A 400 -14.56 -19.72 16.76
C CYS A 400 -15.32 -18.53 17.34
N ASP A 401 -14.81 -17.95 18.43
CA ASP A 401 -15.42 -16.75 19.01
C ASP A 401 -14.70 -15.49 18.50
N GLN A 402 -15.29 -14.81 17.51
CA GLN A 402 -14.75 -13.54 16.98
C GLN A 402 -14.78 -12.39 18.00
N ASN A 403 -15.54 -12.53 19.10
CA ASN A 403 -15.63 -11.53 20.16
C ASN A 403 -14.68 -11.80 21.33
N SER A 404 -14.03 -12.97 21.34
CA SER A 404 -13.04 -13.30 22.36
C SER A 404 -11.73 -12.55 22.13
N VAL A 405 -11.14 -12.03 23.21
CA VAL A 405 -9.82 -11.40 23.16
C VAL A 405 -8.76 -12.50 23.31
N MET A 406 -8.11 -12.83 22.20
CA MET A 406 -6.92 -13.68 22.17
C MET A 406 -5.67 -12.81 22.00
N ASP A 407 -4.63 -13.09 22.79
CA ASP A 407 -3.35 -12.38 22.75
C ASP A 407 -2.46 -12.92 21.62
N PHE A 408 -2.81 -12.59 20.37
CA PHE A 408 -1.98 -12.91 19.22
C PHE A 408 -0.71 -12.06 19.12
N GLU A 409 -0.62 -10.94 19.86
CA GLU A 409 0.59 -10.12 19.93
C GLU A 409 1.75 -10.94 20.51
N SER A 410 1.48 -11.73 21.55
CA SER A 410 2.47 -12.65 22.14
C SER A 410 2.90 -13.77 21.18
N LEU A 411 1.99 -14.32 20.36
CA LEU A 411 2.34 -15.30 19.33
C LEU A 411 3.32 -14.69 18.32
N ILE A 412 2.96 -13.51 17.82
CA ILE A 412 3.69 -12.84 16.74
C ILE A 412 5.08 -12.37 17.18
N THR A 413 5.19 -11.87 18.41
CA THR A 413 6.43 -11.25 18.91
C THR A 413 7.35 -12.21 19.65
N LYS A 414 6.81 -13.28 20.25
CA LYS A 414 7.56 -14.21 21.12
C LYS A 414 7.32 -15.69 20.86
N GLY A 415 6.42 -16.03 19.96
CA GLY A 415 6.14 -17.40 19.56
C GLY A 415 5.11 -18.13 20.43
N VAL A 416 4.88 -19.41 20.08
CA VAL A 416 3.76 -20.21 20.58
C VAL A 416 3.79 -20.49 22.09
N MET A 417 4.98 -20.51 22.71
CA MET A 417 5.12 -20.74 24.15
C MET A 417 4.52 -19.58 24.96
N ASP A 418 4.83 -18.34 24.56
CA ASP A 418 4.30 -17.14 25.20
C ASP A 418 2.81 -16.94 24.88
N PHE A 419 2.38 -17.27 23.66
CA PHE A 419 0.98 -17.34 23.29
C PHE A 419 0.18 -18.26 24.22
N SER A 420 0.67 -19.47 24.44
CA SER A 420 0.02 -20.45 25.31
C SER A 420 -0.10 -19.95 26.75
N ARG A 421 0.97 -19.31 27.26
CA ARG A 421 1.04 -18.75 28.62
C ARG A 421 0.04 -17.63 28.85
N ARG A 422 -0.16 -16.77 27.84
CA ARG A 422 -1.07 -15.61 27.90
C ARG A 422 -2.53 -16.01 27.71
N ASN A 423 -2.80 -17.01 26.89
CA ASN A 423 -4.15 -17.45 26.54
C ASN A 423 -4.56 -18.70 27.34
N LYS A 424 -4.54 -18.68 28.68
CA LYS A 424 -4.64 -19.89 29.53
C LYS A 424 -5.84 -20.80 29.26
N ASN A 425 -6.95 -20.24 28.81
CA ASN A 425 -8.22 -20.96 28.63
C ASN A 425 -8.44 -21.42 27.18
N LEU A 426 -7.40 -21.41 26.35
CA LEU A 426 -7.49 -21.76 24.93
C LEU A 426 -7.00 -23.18 24.69
N ALA A 427 -7.81 -24.02 24.07
CA ALA A 427 -7.34 -25.29 23.54
C ALA A 427 -6.72 -25.09 22.14
N PHE A 428 -5.52 -25.63 21.93
CA PHE A 428 -4.78 -25.50 20.68
C PHE A 428 -3.82 -26.67 20.44
N ILE A 429 -3.37 -26.83 19.20
CA ILE A 429 -2.29 -27.75 18.81
C ILE A 429 -1.39 -27.05 17.78
N GLN A 430 -0.09 -27.03 18.03
CA GLN A 430 0.93 -26.54 17.12
C GLN A 430 1.60 -27.72 16.40
N PHE A 431 1.60 -27.66 15.08
CA PHE A 431 2.25 -28.62 14.20
C PHE A 431 3.45 -28.00 13.50
N HIS A 432 4.47 -28.82 13.27
CA HIS A 432 5.49 -28.59 12.25
C HIS A 432 5.11 -29.42 11.02
N LEU A 433 4.63 -28.75 9.97
CA LEU A 433 3.97 -29.43 8.85
C LEU A 433 4.91 -30.32 8.04
N PRO A 434 6.18 -29.94 7.74
CA PRO A 434 7.10 -30.83 7.06
C PRO A 434 7.35 -32.15 7.81
N SER A 435 7.46 -32.10 9.15
CA SER A 435 7.61 -33.31 9.96
C SER A 435 6.34 -34.13 10.01
N PHE A 436 5.17 -33.49 10.03
CA PHE A 436 3.89 -34.19 10.00
C PHE A 436 3.63 -34.86 8.64
N GLU A 437 3.98 -34.22 7.53
CA GLU A 437 3.83 -34.73 6.17
C GLU A 437 4.52 -36.10 6.00
N MET A 438 5.71 -36.27 6.58
CA MET A 438 6.44 -37.54 6.57
C MET A 438 5.63 -38.72 7.12
N LYS A 439 4.66 -38.43 8.00
CA LYS A 439 3.78 -39.40 8.68
C LYS A 439 2.32 -39.34 8.25
N ALA A 440 1.97 -38.45 7.33
CA ALA A 440 0.58 -38.18 6.96
C ALA A 440 -0.16 -39.41 6.42
N LYS A 441 0.52 -40.28 5.66
CA LYS A 441 -0.08 -41.53 5.15
C LYS A 441 -0.46 -42.51 6.26
N GLU A 442 0.38 -42.61 7.28
CA GLU A 442 0.17 -43.49 8.45
C GLU A 442 -0.92 -42.92 9.38
N LEU A 443 -1.14 -41.60 9.35
CA LEU A 443 -2.12 -40.89 10.17
C LEU A 443 -3.41 -40.51 9.41
N ALA A 444 -3.61 -41.04 8.21
CA ALA A 444 -4.73 -40.65 7.34
C ALA A 444 -6.12 -40.98 7.92
N HIS A 445 -6.20 -41.92 8.88
CA HIS A 445 -7.43 -42.26 9.59
C HIS A 445 -7.79 -41.26 10.70
N VAL A 446 -6.86 -40.40 11.12
CA VAL A 446 -7.07 -39.40 12.16
C VAL A 446 -7.87 -38.22 11.59
N LYS A 447 -9.12 -38.08 12.04
CA LYS A 447 -10.04 -37.03 11.60
C LYS A 447 -10.20 -35.88 12.60
N ASN A 448 -9.98 -36.15 13.89
CA ASN A 448 -10.04 -35.16 14.96
C ASN A 448 -8.76 -35.17 15.80
N PHE A 449 -7.89 -34.19 15.53
CA PHE A 449 -6.61 -34.07 16.22
C PHE A 449 -6.75 -33.70 17.70
N PHE A 450 -7.79 -32.97 18.10
CA PHE A 450 -8.03 -32.65 19.51
C PHE A 450 -8.42 -33.89 20.32
N ASP A 451 -9.19 -34.80 19.74
CA ASP A 451 -9.53 -36.07 20.40
C ASP A 451 -8.32 -37.00 20.46
N LEU A 452 -7.50 -37.03 19.40
CA LEU A 452 -6.25 -37.79 19.38
C LEU A 452 -5.38 -37.41 20.58
N VAL A 453 -4.99 -36.13 20.70
CA VAL A 453 -4.06 -35.68 21.75
C VAL A 453 -4.68 -35.66 23.17
N LYS A 454 -6.01 -35.83 23.30
CA LYS A 454 -6.71 -35.81 24.60
C LYS A 454 -6.35 -37.01 25.47
N ASN A 455 -6.20 -38.18 24.86
CA ASN A 455 -5.96 -39.42 25.59
C ASN A 455 -4.52 -39.52 26.11
N ARG A 456 -3.56 -38.81 25.48
CA ARG A 456 -2.14 -38.75 25.88
C ARG A 456 -1.48 -40.13 26.07
N ASP A 457 -2.01 -41.17 25.42
CA ASP A 457 -1.56 -42.54 25.60
C ASP A 457 -0.52 -42.91 24.56
N VAL A 458 0.77 -42.77 24.91
CA VAL A 458 1.91 -43.05 24.02
C VAL A 458 1.93 -44.47 23.41
N ASN A 459 1.12 -45.40 23.92
CA ASN A 459 1.01 -46.76 23.38
C ASN A 459 0.07 -46.87 22.17
N GLN A 460 -0.72 -45.85 21.87
CA GLN A 460 -1.56 -45.85 20.66
C GLN A 460 -0.68 -45.80 19.41
N SER A 461 -1.11 -46.51 18.37
CA SER A 461 -0.37 -46.64 17.09
C SER A 461 0.03 -45.29 16.50
N GLU A 462 -0.84 -44.29 16.63
CA GLU A 462 -0.68 -42.95 16.11
C GLU A 462 0.51 -42.23 16.77
N PHE A 463 0.68 -42.38 18.08
CA PHE A 463 1.79 -41.76 18.81
C PHE A 463 3.10 -42.50 18.61
N GLN A 464 3.06 -43.83 18.43
CA GLN A 464 4.23 -44.61 18.02
C GLN A 464 4.69 -44.21 16.62
N THR A 465 3.76 -43.99 15.68
CA THR A 465 4.04 -43.44 14.35
C THR A 465 4.69 -42.06 14.42
N LEU A 466 4.26 -41.21 15.36
CA LEU A 466 4.88 -39.92 15.64
C LEU A 466 6.19 -40.03 16.43
N GLY A 467 6.57 -41.22 16.88
CA GLY A 467 7.80 -41.47 17.63
C GLY A 467 7.78 -40.87 19.05
N TRP A 468 6.60 -40.70 19.64
CA TRP A 468 6.46 -40.15 20.99
C TRP A 468 6.93 -41.15 22.04
N SER A 469 7.84 -40.71 22.89
CA SER A 469 8.37 -41.51 24.00
C SER A 469 7.82 -41.08 25.36
N GLN A 470 7.57 -39.78 25.52
CA GLN A 470 7.03 -39.18 26.73
C GLN A 470 6.26 -37.91 26.37
N ILE A 471 5.26 -37.56 27.19
CA ILE A 471 4.56 -36.28 27.13
C ILE A 471 4.79 -35.57 28.48
N GLN A 472 5.25 -34.33 28.44
CA GLN A 472 5.52 -33.55 29.65
C GLN A 472 4.68 -32.27 29.66
N TRP A 473 4.15 -31.91 30.82
CA TRP A 473 3.55 -30.60 31.06
C TRP A 473 4.65 -29.58 31.31
N PHE A 474 4.65 -28.47 30.57
CA PHE A 474 5.58 -27.37 30.71
C PHE A 474 4.88 -26.22 31.42
N GLU A 475 5.22 -26.00 32.70
CA GLU A 475 4.62 -24.94 33.53
C GLU A 475 4.83 -23.54 32.93
N GLU A 476 5.96 -23.29 32.27
CA GLU A 476 6.25 -21.98 31.69
C GLU A 476 5.29 -21.60 30.56
N SER A 477 4.91 -22.56 29.71
CA SER A 477 3.94 -22.35 28.63
C SER A 477 2.52 -22.73 29.00
N GLN A 478 2.31 -23.42 30.12
CA GLN A 478 1.02 -24.00 30.50
C GLN A 478 0.45 -24.88 29.37
N ALA A 479 1.29 -25.76 28.82
CA ALA A 479 0.93 -26.68 27.74
C ALA A 479 1.77 -27.96 27.77
N TYR A 480 1.32 -28.98 27.04
CA TYR A 480 2.03 -30.23 26.85
C TYR A 480 2.97 -30.16 25.67
N LYS A 481 4.17 -30.70 25.84
CA LYS A 481 5.14 -30.91 24.77
C LYS A 481 5.57 -32.38 24.74
N PRO A 482 5.45 -33.06 23.60
CA PRO A 482 5.94 -34.43 23.44
C PRO A 482 7.46 -34.43 23.30
N ASN A 483 8.10 -35.49 23.79
CA ASN A 483 9.47 -35.84 23.43
C ASN A 483 9.40 -36.90 22.33
N ALA A 484 9.74 -36.51 21.10
CA ALA A 484 9.53 -37.31 19.91
C ALA A 484 10.78 -37.38 19.03
N VAL A 485 10.91 -38.47 18.28
CA VAL A 485 11.92 -38.57 17.21
C VAL A 485 11.52 -37.71 16.01
N VAL A 486 10.21 -37.49 15.83
CA VAL A 486 9.62 -36.63 14.78
C VAL A 486 8.80 -35.55 15.45
N ASP A 487 9.26 -34.30 15.39
CA ASP A 487 8.63 -33.13 16.02
C ASP A 487 7.38 -32.64 15.25
N ALA A 488 6.50 -33.55 14.83
CA ALA A 488 5.31 -33.20 14.04
C ALA A 488 4.28 -32.39 14.84
N ILE A 489 4.20 -32.59 16.15
CA ILE A 489 3.38 -31.81 17.08
C ILE A 489 4.34 -31.20 18.11
N GLU A 490 4.46 -29.87 18.09
CA GLU A 490 5.46 -29.15 18.89
C GLU A 490 4.93 -28.80 20.29
N LEU A 491 3.65 -28.45 20.38
CA LEU A 491 3.02 -27.97 21.62
C LEU A 491 1.49 -28.10 21.54
N PHE A 492 0.81 -28.48 22.63
CA PHE A 492 -0.65 -28.54 22.65
C PHE A 492 -1.27 -28.34 24.05
N ARG A 493 -2.52 -27.87 24.07
CA ARG A 493 -3.38 -27.85 25.27
C ARG A 493 -4.81 -28.14 24.86
N ILE A 494 -5.52 -28.94 25.65
CA ILE A 494 -6.88 -29.39 25.34
C ILE A 494 -7.84 -29.14 26.49
N ASP A 495 -7.31 -29.15 27.72
CA ASP A 495 -8.09 -28.92 28.93
C ASP A 495 -8.16 -27.43 29.22
N ILE A 496 -9.38 -26.94 29.32
CA ILE A 496 -9.72 -25.62 29.85
C ILE A 496 -10.20 -25.92 31.26
N ASN A 497 -9.35 -25.72 32.26
CA ASN A 497 -9.80 -25.76 33.66
C ASN A 497 -10.66 -24.55 33.99
#